data_AF-A0A3N6F6H0-F1
#
_entry.id   AF-A0A3N6F6H0-F1
#
_cell.length_a   1.000
_cell.length_b   1.000
_cell.length_c   1.000
_cell.angle_alpha   90.00
_cell.angle_beta   90.00
_cell.angle_gamma   90.00
#
_symmetry.space_group_name_H-M   'P 1'
#
loop_
_entity.id
_entity.type
_entity.pdbx_description
1 polymer ?
#
loop_
_entity_poly.entity_id
_entity_poly.type
_entity_poly.pdbx_seq_one_letter_code
_entity_poly.pdbx_strand_id
1 'polypeptide(L)'
;MAFIDFDTAAPGNPLEDLGYMAWTWCISSKPQAPSPHAQAHQVRILANSYGLDTSERGNLVNAILDRQNRNAHWWRQHLNAPDPRVADSRQILARIAWSWREHEHTAANRAVFANALR
;
A
#
# COMPACT_ATOMS: atom_id res chain seq x y z
N MET A 1 -7.41 -7.04 19.80
CA MET A 1 -7.29 -5.82 18.99
C MET A 1 -8.69 -5.33 18.66
N ALA A 2 -8.88 -4.01 18.54
CA ALA A 2 -10.13 -3.42 18.07
C ALA A 2 -9.84 -2.52 16.87
N PHE A 3 -10.64 -2.65 15.81
CA PHE A 3 -10.63 -1.73 14.68
C PHE A 3 -11.70 -0.65 14.93
N ILE A 4 -11.44 0.56 14.45
CA ILE A 4 -12.33 1.72 14.56
C ILE A 4 -12.43 2.40 13.18
N ASP A 5 -13.30 3.40 13.04
CA ASP A 5 -13.46 4.18 11.81
C ASP A 5 -13.96 3.34 10.62
N PHE A 6 -15.16 2.78 10.78
CA PHE A 6 -15.83 1.96 9.74
C PHE A 6 -16.64 2.80 8.74
N ASP A 7 -16.51 4.13 8.75
CA ASP A 7 -17.31 5.04 7.92
C ASP A 7 -17.06 4.85 6.41
N THR A 8 -15.94 4.21 6.06
CA THR A 8 -15.58 3.89 4.67
C THR A 8 -15.65 2.39 4.34
N ALA A 9 -16.10 1.55 5.27
CA ALA A 9 -16.20 0.11 5.05
C ALA A 9 -17.27 -0.23 4.00
N ALA A 10 -16.89 -1.01 3.01
CA ALA A 10 -17.78 -1.49 1.95
C ALA A 10 -17.38 -2.90 1.50
N PRO A 11 -18.29 -3.70 0.91
CA PRO A 11 -17.91 -4.97 0.27
C PRO A 11 -16.87 -4.76 -0.82
N GLY A 12 -15.83 -5.60 -0.84
CA GLY A 12 -14.72 -5.49 -1.79
C GLY A 12 -13.84 -6.73 -1.80
N ASN A 13 -12.80 -6.71 -2.66
CA ASN A 13 -11.80 -7.77 -2.67
C ASN A 13 -10.86 -7.60 -1.45
N PRO A 14 -10.68 -8.62 -0.59
CA PRO A 14 -9.81 -8.54 0.59
C PRO A 14 -8.36 -8.12 0.29
N LEU A 15 -7.85 -8.41 -0.91
CA LEU A 15 -6.51 -7.99 -1.32
C LEU A 15 -6.37 -6.47 -1.43
N GLU A 16 -7.46 -5.72 -1.60
CA GLU A 16 -7.41 -4.25 -1.59
C GLU A 16 -7.01 -3.72 -0.20
N ASP A 17 -7.64 -4.25 0.85
CA ASP A 17 -7.30 -3.92 2.24
C ASP A 17 -5.93 -4.47 2.63
N LEU A 18 -5.64 -5.72 2.27
CA LEU A 18 -4.36 -6.33 2.62
C LEU A 18 -3.19 -5.68 1.88
N GLY A 19 -3.39 -5.24 0.63
CA GLY A 19 -2.42 -4.44 -0.11
C GLY A 19 -2.13 -3.11 0.57
N TYR A 20 -3.17 -2.47 1.13
CA TYR A 20 -3.01 -1.25 1.92
C TYR A 20 -2.27 -1.50 3.25
N MET A 21 -2.61 -2.57 3.97
CA MET A 21 -1.93 -2.96 5.20
C MET A 21 -0.45 -3.30 4.94
N ALA A 22 -0.17 -4.13 3.93
CA ALA A 22 1.19 -4.50 3.57
C ALA A 22 2.05 -3.28 3.20
N TRP A 23 1.47 -2.35 2.43
CA TRP A 23 2.14 -1.09 2.14
C TRP A 23 2.41 -0.30 3.42
N THR A 24 1.38 0.05 4.17
CA THR A 24 1.50 1.02 5.27
C THR A 24 2.23 0.49 6.50
N TRP A 25 2.34 -0.84 6.66
CA TRP A 25 2.96 -1.47 7.83
C TRP A 25 4.31 -2.13 7.55
N CYS A 26 4.56 -2.61 6.32
CA CYS A 26 5.75 -3.42 6.02
C CYS A 26 6.68 -2.77 4.99
N ILE A 27 6.19 -1.84 4.17
CA ILE A 27 6.95 -1.27 3.05
C ILE A 27 7.26 0.21 3.30
N SER A 28 8.49 0.60 2.99
CA SER A 28 8.91 2.01 3.10
C SER A 28 10.07 2.30 2.17
N SER A 29 9.92 3.36 1.37
CA SER A 29 10.99 3.85 0.49
C SER A 29 12.04 4.70 1.24
N LYS A 30 11.93 4.87 2.55
CA LYS A 30 12.81 5.74 3.34
C LYS A 30 14.25 5.18 3.39
N PRO A 31 15.29 6.01 3.35
CA PRO A 31 16.68 5.54 3.38
C PRO A 31 17.05 4.69 4.60
N GLN A 32 16.44 4.97 5.74
CA GLN A 32 16.64 4.25 7.00
C GLN A 32 15.70 3.04 7.18
N ALA A 33 14.85 2.74 6.20
CA ALA A 33 14.00 1.56 6.25
C ALA A 33 14.85 0.27 6.21
N PRO A 34 14.33 -0.85 6.73
CA PRO A 34 14.96 -2.15 6.55
C PRO A 34 15.19 -2.48 5.05
N SER A 35 16.10 -3.41 4.77
CA SER A 35 16.37 -3.84 3.39
C SER A 35 15.10 -4.39 2.71
N PRO A 36 15.01 -4.36 1.36
CA PRO A 36 13.86 -4.94 0.64
C PRO A 36 13.56 -6.40 1.01
N HIS A 37 14.60 -7.20 1.32
CA HIS A 37 14.42 -8.58 1.80
C HIS A 37 13.74 -8.64 3.18
N ALA A 38 14.12 -7.75 4.10
CA ALA A 38 13.48 -7.69 5.42
C ALA A 38 12.03 -7.20 5.33
N GLN A 39 11.76 -6.21 4.48
CA GLN A 39 10.39 -5.75 4.19
C GLN A 39 9.55 -6.88 3.56
N ALA A 40 10.09 -7.60 2.57
CA ALA A 40 9.42 -8.73 1.95
C ALA A 40 9.14 -9.88 2.93
N HIS A 41 10.05 -10.11 3.88
CA HIS A 41 9.81 -11.06 4.97
C HIS A 41 8.64 -10.64 5.87
N GLN A 42 8.50 -9.33 6.18
CA GLN A 42 7.36 -8.81 6.93
C GLN A 42 6.05 -8.96 6.14
N VAL A 43 6.05 -8.68 4.84
CA VAL A 43 4.88 -8.90 3.95
C VAL A 43 4.46 -10.38 3.96
N ARG A 44 5.42 -11.32 3.92
CA ARG A 44 5.14 -12.76 4.03
C ARG A 44 4.50 -13.13 5.36
N ILE A 45 5.01 -12.59 6.48
CA ILE A 45 4.40 -12.82 7.81
C ILE A 45 2.96 -12.32 7.83
N LEU A 46 2.72 -11.11 7.31
CA LEU A 46 1.38 -10.54 7.22
C LEU A 46 0.45 -11.44 6.39
N ALA A 47 0.87 -11.84 5.18
CA ALA A 47 0.09 -12.71 4.30
C ALA A 47 -0.24 -14.06 4.95
N ASN A 48 0.73 -14.69 5.62
CA ASN A 48 0.54 -15.94 6.35
C ASN A 48 -0.43 -15.78 7.52
N SER A 49 -0.32 -14.68 8.27
CA SER A 49 -1.16 -14.43 9.44
C SER A 49 -2.59 -14.09 9.05
N TYR A 50 -2.78 -13.46 7.89
CA TYR A 50 -4.09 -13.22 7.30
C TYR A 50 -4.76 -14.52 6.79
N GLY A 51 -3.95 -15.53 6.47
CA GLY A 51 -4.44 -16.82 5.99
C GLY A 51 -4.54 -16.93 4.47
N LEU A 52 -3.81 -16.09 3.71
CA LEU A 52 -3.82 -16.18 2.25
C LEU A 52 -3.31 -17.52 1.75
N ASP A 53 -3.98 -18.07 0.75
CA ASP A 53 -3.52 -19.24 0.01
C ASP A 53 -2.42 -18.90 -1.01
N THR A 54 -1.87 -19.92 -1.67
CA THR A 54 -0.78 -19.75 -2.65
C THR A 54 -1.20 -18.92 -3.86
N SER A 55 -2.46 -19.03 -4.31
CA SER A 55 -2.98 -18.27 -5.45
C SER A 55 -3.11 -16.79 -5.09
N GLU A 56 -3.67 -16.49 -3.92
CA GLU A 56 -3.89 -15.13 -3.42
C GLU A 56 -2.55 -14.42 -3.14
N ARG A 57 -1.57 -15.14 -2.58
CA ARG A 57 -0.21 -14.62 -2.38
C ARG A 57 0.46 -14.17 -3.67
N GLY A 58 0.22 -14.89 -4.76
CA GLY A 58 0.70 -14.52 -6.10
C GLY A 58 0.17 -13.15 -6.57
N ASN A 59 -0.99 -12.73 -6.07
CA ASN A 59 -1.65 -11.49 -6.45
C ASN A 59 -1.38 -10.32 -5.49
N LEU A 60 -0.89 -10.59 -4.29
CA LEU A 60 -0.72 -9.56 -3.25
C LEU A 60 0.21 -8.41 -3.69
N VAL A 61 1.32 -8.70 -4.39
CA VAL A 61 2.24 -7.64 -4.86
C VAL A 61 1.55 -6.71 -5.86
N ASN A 62 0.67 -7.23 -6.70
CA ASN A 62 -0.12 -6.40 -7.62
C ASN A 62 -1.10 -5.53 -6.86
N ALA A 63 -1.74 -6.06 -5.82
CA ALA A 63 -2.68 -5.31 -4.99
C ALA A 63 -2.00 -4.16 -4.21
N ILE A 64 -0.76 -4.38 -3.73
CA ILE A 64 0.07 -3.32 -3.10
C ILE A 64 0.32 -2.17 -4.09
N LEU A 65 0.81 -2.51 -5.29
CA LEU A 65 1.12 -1.52 -6.33
C LEU A 65 -0.13 -0.76 -6.79
N ASP A 66 -1.24 -1.48 -7.01
CA ASP A 66 -2.52 -0.88 -7.37
C ASP A 66 -3.01 0.09 -6.28
N ARG A 67 -2.91 -0.30 -5.00
CA ARG A 67 -3.30 0.58 -3.89
C ARG A 67 -2.47 1.86 -3.82
N GLN A 68 -1.15 1.77 -4.02
CA GLN A 68 -0.24 2.92 -4.06
C GLN A 68 -0.59 3.87 -5.22
N ASN A 69 -0.89 3.32 -6.40
CA ASN A 69 -1.35 4.09 -7.56
C ASN A 69 -2.69 4.78 -7.32
N ARG A 70 -3.69 4.03 -6.83
CA ARG A 70 -5.01 4.58 -6.50
C ARG A 70 -4.91 5.68 -5.47
N ASN A 71 -4.02 5.57 -4.47
CA ASN A 71 -3.79 6.63 -3.50
C ASN A 71 -3.24 7.90 -4.16
N ALA A 72 -2.24 7.78 -5.05
CA ALA A 72 -1.72 8.94 -5.79
C ALA A 72 -2.81 9.62 -6.63
N HIS A 73 -3.62 8.84 -7.34
CA HIS A 73 -4.74 9.34 -8.13
C HIS A 73 -5.83 10.01 -7.28
N TRP A 74 -6.19 9.41 -6.15
CA TRP A 74 -7.17 9.97 -5.22
C TRP A 74 -6.73 11.34 -4.70
N TRP A 75 -5.47 11.48 -4.26
CA TRP A 75 -4.93 12.77 -3.85
C TRP A 75 -4.88 13.78 -5.00
N ARG A 76 -4.57 13.34 -6.23
CA ARG A 76 -4.58 14.20 -7.42
C ARG A 76 -5.97 14.73 -7.74
N GLN A 77 -7.01 13.93 -7.58
CA GLN A 77 -8.40 14.36 -7.75
C GLN A 77 -8.77 15.44 -6.72
N HIS A 78 -8.34 15.28 -5.47
CA HIS A 78 -8.59 16.26 -4.40
C HIS A 78 -7.82 17.58 -4.57
N LEU A 79 -6.71 17.59 -5.31
CA LEU A 79 -6.00 18.84 -5.63
C LEU A 79 -6.87 19.81 -6.46
N ASN A 80 -7.73 19.26 -7.30
CA ASN A 80 -8.59 20.00 -8.22
C ASN A 80 -10.04 20.14 -7.71
N ALA A 81 -10.34 19.61 -6.52
CA ALA A 81 -11.68 19.66 -5.95
C ALA A 81 -12.00 21.07 -5.41
N PRO A 82 -13.27 21.52 -5.48
CA PRO A 82 -13.70 22.77 -4.86
C PRO A 82 -13.62 22.68 -3.32
N ASP A 83 -13.54 23.82 -2.65
CA ASP A 83 -13.56 23.87 -1.19
C ASP A 83 -14.96 23.51 -0.62
N PRO A 84 -15.02 22.91 0.58
CA PRO A 84 -13.90 22.60 1.47
C PRO A 84 -13.11 21.35 1.03
N ARG A 85 -11.78 21.47 1.01
CA ARG A 85 -10.87 20.35 0.69
C ARG A 85 -10.47 19.55 1.92
N VAL A 86 -10.14 18.28 1.70
CA VAL A 86 -9.64 17.34 2.72
C VAL A 86 -8.28 17.73 3.33
N ALA A 87 -7.50 18.55 2.64
CA ALA A 87 -6.17 19.00 3.03
C ALA A 87 -5.74 20.22 2.19
N ASP A 88 -4.71 20.93 2.61
CA ASP A 88 -4.15 22.02 1.82
C ASP A 88 -3.33 21.50 0.61
N SER A 89 -3.08 22.37 -0.38
CA SER A 89 -2.37 21.98 -1.62
C SER A 89 -0.97 21.42 -1.36
N ARG A 90 -0.26 21.90 -0.35
CA ARG A 90 1.10 21.44 -0.01
C ARG A 90 1.04 20.02 0.55
N GLN A 91 0.10 19.75 1.45
CA GLN A 91 -0.15 18.42 2.00
C GLN A 91 -0.53 17.43 0.89
N ILE A 92 -1.45 17.81 0.00
CA ILE A 92 -1.87 16.97 -1.12
C ILE A 92 -0.68 16.62 -2.02
N LEU A 93 0.11 17.61 -2.45
CA LEU A 93 1.29 17.39 -3.28
C LEU A 93 2.32 16.48 -2.60
N ALA A 94 2.51 16.64 -1.27
CA ALA A 94 3.40 15.77 -0.51
C ALA A 94 2.91 14.31 -0.46
N ARG A 95 1.59 14.08 -0.35
CA ARG A 95 0.98 12.75 -0.36
C ARG A 95 1.06 12.07 -1.72
N ILE A 96 0.88 12.82 -2.81
CA ILE A 96 1.10 12.33 -4.18
C ILE A 96 2.56 11.89 -4.34
N ALA A 97 3.51 12.76 -4.00
CA ALA A 97 4.93 12.46 -4.12
C ALA A 97 5.37 11.27 -3.26
N TRP A 98 4.81 11.12 -2.05
CA TRP A 98 5.03 9.95 -1.22
C TRP A 98 4.51 8.67 -1.87
N SER A 99 3.27 8.68 -2.37
CA SER A 99 2.66 7.50 -3.03
C SER A 99 3.50 7.02 -4.21
N TRP A 100 4.02 7.93 -5.03
CA TRP A 100 4.88 7.58 -6.15
C TRP A 100 6.22 6.98 -5.74
N ARG A 101 6.89 7.54 -4.72
CA ARG A 101 8.16 6.96 -4.21
C ARG A 101 7.97 5.56 -3.65
N GLU A 102 6.87 5.32 -2.95
CA GLU A 102 6.53 4.00 -2.41
C GLU A 102 6.21 3.00 -3.53
N HIS A 103 5.48 3.45 -4.56
CA HIS A 103 5.21 2.65 -5.75
C HIS A 103 6.50 2.30 -6.51
N GLU A 104 7.36 3.28 -6.77
CA GLU A 104 8.66 3.08 -7.43
C GLU A 104 9.54 2.10 -6.64
N HIS A 105 9.61 2.25 -5.31
CA HIS A 105 10.35 1.34 -4.45
C HIS A 105 9.82 -0.09 -4.52
N THR A 106 8.50 -0.26 -4.44
CA THR A 106 7.85 -1.57 -4.51
C THR A 106 8.05 -2.21 -5.89
N ALA A 107 7.89 -1.42 -6.96
CA ALA A 107 8.05 -1.88 -8.33
C ALA A 107 9.50 -2.29 -8.64
N ALA A 108 10.49 -1.48 -8.22
CA ALA A 108 11.90 -1.80 -8.38
C ALA A 108 12.31 -3.08 -7.64
N ASN A 109 11.64 -3.42 -6.54
CA ASN A 109 11.89 -4.61 -5.73
C ASN A 109 10.83 -5.71 -5.93
N ARG A 110 10.02 -5.63 -6.99
CA ARG A 110 8.86 -6.53 -7.21
C ARG A 110 9.24 -8.00 -7.13
N ALA A 111 10.38 -8.38 -7.71
CA ALA A 111 10.88 -9.75 -7.69
C ALA A 111 11.20 -10.25 -6.26
N VAL A 112 11.74 -9.37 -5.40
CA VAL A 112 12.07 -9.71 -4.00
C VAL A 112 10.78 -10.00 -3.21
N PHE A 113 9.78 -9.13 -3.34
CA PHE A 113 8.47 -9.33 -2.71
C PHE A 113 7.77 -10.58 -3.24
N ALA A 114 7.74 -10.77 -4.56
CA ALA A 114 7.10 -11.92 -5.18
C ALA A 114 7.76 -13.25 -4.78
N ASN A 115 9.10 -13.29 -4.70
CA ASN A 115 9.82 -14.49 -4.29
C ASN A 115 9.56 -14.85 -2.82
N ALA A 116 9.40 -13.85 -1.93
CA ALA A 116 9.09 -14.11 -0.53
C ALA A 116 7.67 -14.67 -0.31
N LEU A 117 6.76 -14.50 -1.28
CA LEU A 117 5.36 -14.92 -1.19
C LEU A 117 5.07 -16.29 -1.82
N ARG A 118 6.09 -16.92 -2.41
CA ARG A 118 5.99 -18.28 -2.96
C ARG A 118 5.95 -19.34 -1.86
#